data_AF-A0A6B9XQ86-F1
#
_entry.id   AF-A0A6B9XQ86-F1
#
_cell.length_a   1.000
_cell.length_b   1.000
_cell.length_c   1.000
_cell.angle_alpha   90.00
_cell.angle_beta   90.00
_cell.angle_gamma   90.00
#
_symmetry.space_group_name_H-M   'P 1'
#
loop_
_entity.id
_entity.type
_entity.pdbx_description
1 polymer ?
#
loop_
_entity_poly.entity_id
_entity_poly.type
_entity_poly.pdbx_seq_one_letter_code
_entity_poly.pdbx_strand_id
1 'polypeptide(L)' 'MSRVKRGYIARRRRTNMRGFTSGFRGAHSKHTRISIQQTIRALVSAHLDRDKQKINFRGLWIARINAGIRESLL' A
#
# COMPACT_ATOMS: atom_id res chain seq x y z
N MET A 1 -40.62 -6.48 -15.26
CA MET A 1 -39.22 -6.34 -14.79
C MET A 1 -38.83 -7.60 -14.02
N SER A 2 -37.73 -8.28 -14.38
CA SER A 2 -37.32 -9.55 -13.74
C SER A 2 -36.31 -9.31 -12.60
N ARG A 3 -36.44 -10.06 -11.50
CA ARG A 3 -35.55 -9.98 -10.35
C ARG A 3 -34.25 -10.74 -10.61
N VAL A 4 -33.12 -10.04 -10.71
CA VAL A 4 -31.78 -10.65 -10.88
C VAL A 4 -31.15 -10.92 -9.51
N LYS A 5 -30.62 -12.13 -9.29
CA LYS A 5 -29.95 -12.51 -8.04
C LYS A 5 -28.54 -11.89 -7.94
N ARG A 6 -28.21 -11.24 -6.81
CA ARG A 6 -26.92 -10.57 -6.57
C ARG A 6 -25.76 -11.49 -6.15
N GLY A 7 -26.04 -12.75 -5.80
CA GLY A 7 -25.08 -13.65 -5.12
C GLY A 7 -23.72 -13.78 -5.82
N TYR A 8 -23.72 -14.00 -7.13
CA TYR A 8 -22.49 -14.15 -7.92
C TYR A 8 -21.61 -12.88 -7.90
N ILE A 9 -22.22 -11.70 -8.11
CA ILE A 9 -21.51 -10.42 -8.13
C ILE A 9 -20.89 -10.13 -6.75
N ALA A 10 -21.63 -10.40 -5.67
CA ALA A 10 -21.13 -10.19 -4.31
C ALA A 10 -19.96 -11.13 -3.95
N ARG A 11 -20.00 -12.39 -4.41
CA ARG A 11 -18.89 -13.35 -4.24
C ARG A 11 -17.64 -12.88 -5.00
N ARG A 12 -17.80 -12.51 -6.28
CA ARG A 12 -16.68 -12.03 -7.12
C ARG A 12 -15.96 -10.83 -6.50
N ARG A 13 -16.71 -9.84 -5.99
CA ARG A 13 -16.13 -8.67 -5.29
C ARG A 13 -15.32 -9.07 -4.07
N ARG A 14 -15.82 -10.00 -3.24
CA ARG A 14 -15.11 -10.49 -2.05
C ARG A 14 -13.83 -11.24 -2.41
N THR A 15 -13.85 -12.10 -3.44
CA THR A 15 -12.67 -12.82 -3.89
C THR A 15 -11.58 -11.86 -4.39
N ASN A 16 -11.94 -10.86 -5.19
CA ASN A 16 -10.99 -9.85 -5.66
C ASN A 16 -10.34 -9.11 -4.50
N MET A 17 -11.16 -8.61 -3.55
CA MET A 17 -10.64 -7.89 -2.38
C MET A 17 -9.76 -8.76 -1.49
N ARG A 18 -10.10 -10.04 -1.30
CA ARG A 18 -9.28 -10.99 -0.53
C ARG A 18 -7.91 -11.24 -1.16
N GLY A 19 -7.80 -11.17 -2.48
CA GLY A 19 -6.51 -11.21 -3.18
C GLY A 19 -5.59 -10.07 -2.72
N PHE A 20 -6.09 -8.83 -2.76
CA PHE A 20 -5.34 -7.64 -2.33
C PHE A 20 -4.92 -7.67 -0.85
N THR A 21 -5.71 -8.30 0.01
CA THR A 21 -5.50 -8.26 1.47
C THR A 21 -4.94 -9.55 2.06
N SER A 22 -4.58 -10.52 1.22
CA SER A 22 -4.04 -11.82 1.62
C SER A 22 -2.78 -11.71 2.49
N GLY A 23 -1.95 -10.68 2.27
CA GLY A 23 -0.74 -10.40 3.08
C GLY A 23 -1.00 -9.63 4.38
N PHE A 24 -2.23 -9.23 4.68
CA PHE A 24 -2.52 -8.46 5.89
C PHE A 24 -2.60 -9.36 7.14
N ARG A 25 -2.14 -8.83 8.27
CA ARG A 25 -2.10 -9.57 9.54
C ARG A 25 -3.48 -9.66 10.19
N GLY A 26 -3.78 -10.82 10.78
CA GLY A 26 -4.94 -11.04 11.65
C GLY A 26 -6.29 -10.75 11.00
N ALA A 27 -7.09 -9.90 11.64
CA ALA A 27 -8.46 -9.60 11.19
C ALA A 27 -8.53 -8.88 9.83
N HIS A 28 -7.44 -8.22 9.41
CA HIS A 28 -7.38 -7.45 8.17
C HIS A 28 -7.36 -8.30 6.89
N SER A 29 -6.98 -9.57 6.96
CA SER A 29 -7.05 -10.53 5.85
C SER A 29 -8.31 -11.39 5.86
N LYS A 30 -8.98 -11.50 7.02
CA LYS A 30 -10.14 -12.39 7.23
C LYS A 30 -11.49 -11.66 7.11
N HIS A 31 -11.64 -10.49 7.71
CA HIS A 31 -12.93 -9.80 7.81
C HIS A 31 -13.10 -8.78 6.70
N THR A 32 -14.14 -8.92 5.87
CA THR A 32 -14.35 -8.05 4.69
C THR A 32 -14.39 -6.56 5.05
N ARG A 33 -15.08 -6.18 6.12
CA ARG A 33 -15.20 -4.77 6.55
C ARG A 33 -13.85 -4.17 6.94
N ILE A 34 -13.13 -4.85 7.83
CA ILE A 34 -11.82 -4.42 8.33
C ILE A 34 -10.79 -4.41 7.20
N SER A 35 -10.86 -5.40 6.32
CA SER A 35 -10.03 -5.54 5.13
C SER A 35 -10.19 -4.34 4.20
N ILE A 36 -11.43 -3.95 3.88
CA ILE A 36 -11.72 -2.77 3.03
C ILE A 36 -11.16 -1.49 3.67
N GLN A 37 -11.37 -1.29 4.98
CA GLN A 37 -10.84 -0.13 5.69
C GLN A 37 -9.32 -0.05 5.58
N GLN A 38 -8.64 -1.20 5.74
CA GLN A 38 -7.19 -1.27 5.63
C GLN A 38 -6.71 -1.02 4.20
N THR A 39 -7.40 -1.54 3.20
CA THR A 39 -7.07 -1.31 1.78
C THR A 39 -7.14 0.17 1.44
N ILE A 40 -8.18 0.88 1.88
CA ILE A 40 -8.31 2.32 1.63
C ILE A 40 -7.12 3.08 2.24
N ARG A 41 -6.77 2.78 3.49
CA ARG A 41 -5.62 3.39 4.18
C ARG A 41 -4.30 3.08 3.46
N ALA A 42 -4.11 1.83 3.03
CA ALA A 42 -2.91 1.42 2.32
C ALA A 42 -2.76 2.13 0.97
N LEU A 43 -3.85 2.32 0.22
CA LEU A 43 -3.84 3.03 -1.05
C LEU A 43 -3.48 4.51 -0.89
N VAL A 44 -4.03 5.17 0.13
CA VAL A 44 -3.69 6.56 0.45
C VAL A 44 -2.21 6.68 0.85
N SER A 45 -1.73 5.81 1.74
CA SER A 45 -0.30 5.80 2.11
C SER A 45 0.59 5.59 0.90
N ALA A 46 0.29 4.58 0.06
CA ALA A 46 1.08 4.29 -1.13
C ALA A 46 1.11 5.46 -2.12
N HIS A 47 0.07 6.28 -2.21
CA HIS A 47 0.10 7.48 -3.04
C HIS A 47 1.08 8.51 -2.46
N LEU A 48 0.96 8.84 -1.18
CA LEU A 48 1.84 9.80 -0.50
C LEU A 48 3.30 9.34 -0.48
N ASP A 49 3.54 8.05 -0.28
CA ASP A 49 4.88 7.49 -0.13
C ASP A 49 5.66 7.49 -1.46
N ARG A 50 4.98 7.49 -2.62
CA ARG A 50 5.64 7.65 -3.93
C ARG A 50 6.33 9.01 -4.06
N ASP A 51 5.74 10.06 -3.55
CA ASP A 51 6.36 11.39 -3.60
C ASP A 51 7.44 11.54 -2.54
N LYS A 52 7.23 10.98 -1.34
CA LYS A 52 8.27 10.92 -0.29
C LYS A 52 9.49 10.13 -0.74
N GLN A 53 9.32 9.07 -1.53
CA GLN A 53 10.43 8.24 -2.01
C GLN A 53 11.46 9.06 -2.82
N LYS A 54 10.99 10.03 -3.62
CA LYS A 54 11.88 10.94 -4.38
C LYS A 54 12.73 11.80 -3.44
N ILE A 55 12.13 12.31 -2.36
CA ILE A 55 12.80 13.13 -1.35
C ILE A 55 13.80 12.27 -0.56
N ASN A 56 13.39 11.06 -0.15
CA ASN A 56 14.23 10.14 0.62
C ASN A 56 15.49 9.73 -0.15
N PHE A 57 15.37 9.43 -1.45
CA PHE A 57 16.54 9.12 -2.28
C PHE A 57 17.47 10.32 -2.45
N ARG A 58 16.91 11.52 -2.65
CA ARG A 58 17.71 12.75 -2.70
C ARG A 58 18.48 12.97 -1.40
N GLY A 59 17.82 12.80 -0.25
CA GLY A 59 18.46 12.91 1.06
C GLY A 59 19.58 11.89 1.24
N LEU A 60 19.37 10.64 0.83
CA LEU A 60 20.39 9.59 0.85
C LEU A 60 21.60 9.94 -0.03
N TRP A 61 21.36 10.48 -1.23
CA TRP A 61 22.45 10.89 -2.13
C TRP A 61 23.28 12.02 -1.55
N ILE A 62 22.62 13.05 -1.00
CA ILE A 62 23.32 14.15 -0.32
C ILE A 62 24.18 13.62 0.84
N ALA A 63 23.63 12.71 1.66
CA ALA A 63 24.38 12.12 2.78
C ALA A 63 25.62 11.35 2.30
N ARG A 64 25.49 10.56 1.22
CA ARG A 64 26.61 9.79 0.65
C ARG A 64 27.69 10.69 0.04
N ILE A 65 27.29 11.72 -0.70
CA ILE A 65 28.22 12.70 -1.29
C ILE A 65 28.96 13.44 -0.17
N ASN A 66 28.24 13.90 0.84
CA ASN A 66 28.85 14.60 1.98
C ASN A 66 29.84 13.72 2.75
N ALA A 67 29.55 12.42 2.90
CA ALA A 67 30.48 11.48 3.52
C ALA A 67 31.78 11.36 2.70
N GLY A 68 31.69 11.19 1.38
CA GLY A 68 32.87 11.12 0.51
C GLY A 68 33.70 12.41 0.50
N ILE A 69 33.05 13.59 0.53
CA ILE A 69 33.76 14.87 0.64
C ILE A 69 34.53 14.97 1.96
N ARG A 70 33.92 14.56 3.08
CA ARG A 70 34.57 14.59 4.41
C ARG A 70 35.76 13.65 4.50
N GLU A 71 35.67 12.47 3.88
CA GLU A 71 36.79 11.52 3.80
C GLU A 71 37.96 12.11 3.01
N SER A 72 37.70 12.85 1.92
CA SER A 72 38.76 13.49 1.12
C SER A 72 39.43 14.72 1.76
N LEU A 73 38.81 15.29 2.79
CA LEU A 73 39.27 16.50 3.50
C LEU A 73 40.04 16.17 4.79
N LEU A 74 40.07 14.90 5.17
CA LEU A 74 40.91 14.31 6.22
C LEU A 74 42.16 13.68 5.58
#